data_AF-A0A2A3LHZ7-F1
#
_entry.id   AF-A0A2A3LHZ7-F1
#
_cell.length_a   1.000
_cell.length_b   1.000
_cell.length_c   1.000
_cell.angle_alpha   90.00
_cell.angle_beta   90.00
_cell.angle_gamma   90.00
#
_symmetry.space_group_name_H-M   'P 1'
#
loop_
_entity.id
_entity.type
_entity.pdbx_description
1 polymer ?
#
loop_
_entity_poly.entity_id
_entity_poly.type
_entity_poly.pdbx_seq_one_letter_code
_entity_poly.pdbx_strand_id
1 'polypeptide(L)'
;MSEGVALPGDLAASLHALSVALDERDSYTHGHCDRVGRYAVELGTYVGLDAARSAHLALAARFHDIGKIGIPDHVLRHPGRLDGERLQIMRSHSVRGARVFAATGRDDAMAVARIIRAHHEAIDGSGYPDGLAGDAIAVEARILAVVDGYDAMTSDRPYRAALAHDEAVRRLRGDAGRRLDGGLVEAFIDVLERDPHARSLA
;
A
#
# COMPACT_ATOMS: atom_id res chain seq x y z
N MET A 1 22.03 22.57 11.87
CA MET A 1 20.62 22.73 11.45
C MET A 1 20.67 23.46 10.12
N SER A 2 20.50 22.75 9.01
CA SER A 2 20.51 23.37 7.68
C SER A 2 19.14 23.99 7.47
N GLU A 3 19.06 25.31 7.46
CA GLU A 3 17.88 26.01 6.97
C GLU A 3 17.69 25.65 5.50
N GLY A 4 16.62 24.89 5.21
CA GLY A 4 16.27 24.53 3.85
C GLY A 4 15.80 25.78 3.11
N VAL A 5 16.45 26.10 2.00
CA VAL A 5 15.96 27.10 1.03
C VAL A 5 14.56 26.66 0.60
N ALA A 6 13.56 27.49 0.93
CA ALA A 6 12.20 27.30 0.44
C ALA A 6 12.20 27.55 -1.08
N LEU A 7 12.29 26.48 -1.85
CA LEU A 7 12.07 26.56 -3.29
C LEU A 7 10.56 26.77 -3.51
N PRO A 8 10.13 27.86 -4.17
CA PRO A 8 8.74 28.00 -4.58
C PRO A 8 8.46 26.90 -5.60
N GLY A 9 7.82 25.82 -5.15
CA GLY A 9 7.62 24.61 -5.92
C GLY A 9 6.16 24.19 -5.86
N ASP A 10 5.62 23.81 -7.01
CA ASP A 10 4.33 23.15 -7.11
C ASP A 10 4.38 21.82 -6.33
N LEU A 11 3.54 21.69 -5.31
CA LEU A 11 3.42 20.49 -4.50
C LEU A 11 3.03 19.28 -5.37
N ALA A 12 2.24 19.48 -6.43
CA ALA A 12 1.89 18.41 -7.36
C ALA A 12 3.13 17.91 -8.11
N ALA A 13 4.01 18.81 -8.55
CA ALA A 13 5.29 18.44 -9.16
C ALA A 13 6.21 17.69 -8.18
N SER A 14 6.21 18.08 -6.90
CA SER A 14 7.01 17.42 -5.85
C SER A 14 6.52 15.99 -5.56
N LEU A 15 5.20 15.79 -5.46
CA LEU A 15 4.60 14.46 -5.28
C LEU A 15 4.81 13.59 -6.52
N HIS A 16 4.69 14.16 -7.72
CA HIS A 16 4.97 13.44 -8.96
C HIS A 16 6.43 12.98 -9.02
N ALA A 17 7.40 13.84 -8.69
CA ALA A 17 8.82 13.48 -8.65
C ALA A 17 9.10 12.36 -7.64
N LEU A 18 8.47 12.38 -6.46
CA LEU A 18 8.58 11.29 -5.48
C LEU A 18 8.02 9.96 -6.01
N SER A 19 6.88 10.00 -6.71
CA SER A 19 6.30 8.82 -7.34
C SER A 19 7.23 8.24 -8.39
N VAL A 20 7.77 9.07 -9.28
CA VAL A 20 8.72 8.63 -10.31
C VAL A 20 9.97 8.03 -9.67
N ALA A 21 10.51 8.65 -8.62
CA ALA A 21 11.68 8.13 -7.92
C ALA A 21 11.43 6.76 -7.26
N LEU A 22 10.20 6.51 -6.77
CA LEU A 22 9.80 5.21 -6.27
C LEU A 22 9.78 4.17 -7.40
N ASP A 23 9.16 4.52 -8.53
CA ASP A 23 9.03 3.63 -9.68
C ASP A 23 10.38 3.25 -10.30
N GLU A 24 11.32 4.18 -10.35
CA GLU A 24 12.70 3.91 -10.80
C GLU A 24 13.47 2.99 -9.83
N ARG A 25 13.18 3.09 -8.52
CA ARG A 25 13.90 2.34 -7.50
C ARG A 25 13.41 0.91 -7.39
N ASP A 26 12.10 0.72 -7.45
CA ASP A 26 11.46 -0.58 -7.35
C ASP A 26 10.93 -0.95 -8.74
N SER A 27 11.78 -1.54 -9.59
CA SER A 27 11.40 -1.97 -10.96
C SER A 27 10.25 -2.98 -11.01
N TYR A 28 9.77 -3.42 -9.84
CA TYR A 28 8.56 -4.18 -9.63
C TYR A 28 7.27 -3.34 -9.77
N THR A 29 7.33 -2.02 -9.54
CA THR A 29 6.13 -1.19 -9.33
C THR A 29 5.50 -0.64 -10.61
N HIS A 30 6.00 -0.97 -11.81
CA HIS A 30 5.43 -0.41 -13.04
C HIS A 30 3.94 -0.80 -13.14
N GLY A 31 3.07 0.19 -12.89
CA GLY A 31 1.61 0.04 -12.80
C GLY A 31 1.06 -0.51 -11.47
N HIS A 32 1.88 -1.03 -10.54
CA HIS A 32 1.39 -1.56 -9.25
C HIS A 32 0.70 -0.49 -8.41
N CYS A 33 1.38 0.62 -8.16
CA CYS A 33 0.82 1.72 -7.36
C CYS A 33 -0.43 2.31 -8.02
N ASP A 34 -0.51 2.33 -9.35
CA ASP A 34 -1.69 2.78 -10.08
C ASP A 34 -2.87 1.80 -9.96
N ARG A 35 -2.63 0.48 -10.09
CA ARG A 35 -3.66 -0.56 -9.90
C ARG A 35 -4.17 -0.59 -8.46
N VAL A 36 -3.26 -0.58 -7.48
CA VAL A 36 -3.60 -0.50 -6.05
C VAL A 36 -4.39 0.77 -5.75
N GLY A 37 -3.97 1.92 -6.28
CA GLY A 37 -4.68 3.19 -6.14
C GLY A 37 -6.11 3.13 -6.69
N ARG A 38 -6.28 2.57 -7.89
CA ARG A 38 -7.59 2.39 -8.51
C ARG A 38 -8.50 1.49 -7.65
N TYR A 39 -8.02 0.30 -7.31
CA TYR A 39 -8.80 -0.64 -6.48
C TYR A 39 -9.14 -0.07 -5.11
N ALA A 40 -8.21 0.65 -4.48
CA ALA A 40 -8.44 1.29 -3.18
C ALA A 40 -9.57 2.32 -3.26
N VAL A 41 -9.58 3.18 -4.29
CA VAL A 41 -10.62 4.21 -4.46
C VAL A 41 -11.97 3.57 -4.80
N GLU A 42 -12.00 2.56 -5.67
CA GLU A 42 -13.22 1.82 -6.00
C GLU A 42 -13.83 1.17 -4.73
N LEU A 43 -13.00 0.46 -3.94
CA LEU A 43 -13.44 -0.16 -2.70
C LEU A 43 -13.85 0.88 -1.65
N GLY A 44 -13.06 1.94 -1.49
CA GLY A 44 -13.36 3.04 -0.57
C GLY A 44 -14.72 3.68 -0.86
N THR A 45 -15.00 3.94 -2.14
CA THR A 45 -16.30 4.45 -2.60
C THR A 45 -17.42 3.46 -2.32
N TYR A 46 -17.19 2.17 -2.61
CA TYR A 46 -18.15 1.10 -2.38
C TYR A 46 -18.60 1.00 -0.92
N VAL A 47 -17.65 1.16 0.02
CA VAL A 47 -17.94 1.08 1.47
C VAL A 47 -18.33 2.44 2.08
N GLY A 48 -18.48 3.48 1.26
CA GLY A 48 -19.00 4.77 1.71
C GLY A 48 -17.98 5.68 2.39
N LEU A 49 -16.70 5.62 2.01
CA LEU A 49 -15.74 6.66 2.41
C LEU A 49 -16.16 8.01 1.83
N ASP A 50 -16.08 9.06 2.66
CA ASP A 50 -16.24 10.42 2.18
C ASP A 50 -15.09 10.85 1.26
N ALA A 51 -15.25 12.01 0.61
CA ALA A 51 -14.29 12.52 -0.35
C ALA A 51 -12.90 12.80 0.25
N ALA A 52 -12.83 13.29 1.51
CA ALA A 52 -11.56 13.61 2.16
C ALA A 52 -10.79 12.34 2.49
N ARG A 53 -11.46 11.34 3.06
CA ARG A 53 -10.87 10.02 3.37
C ARG A 53 -10.48 9.26 2.10
N SER A 54 -11.29 9.35 1.05
CA SER A 54 -10.96 8.78 -0.26
C SER A 54 -9.71 9.42 -0.87
N ALA A 55 -9.54 10.74 -0.72
CA ALA A 55 -8.31 11.42 -1.14
C ALA A 55 -7.09 10.97 -0.32
N HIS A 56 -7.22 10.81 1.00
CA HIS A 56 -6.14 10.28 1.82
C HIS A 56 -5.76 8.84 1.43
N LEU A 57 -6.76 7.99 1.16
CA LEU A 57 -6.56 6.62 0.72
C LEU A 57 -5.85 6.56 -0.64
N ALA A 58 -6.24 7.41 -1.60
CA ALA A 58 -5.59 7.48 -2.91
C ALA A 58 -4.11 7.87 -2.79
N LEU A 59 -3.80 8.87 -1.95
CA LEU A 59 -2.41 9.26 -1.68
C LEU A 59 -1.64 8.14 -0.98
N ALA A 60 -2.23 7.53 0.04
CA ALA A 60 -1.60 6.42 0.76
C ALA A 60 -1.33 5.24 -0.18
N ALA A 61 -2.28 4.86 -1.04
CA ALA A 61 -2.12 3.81 -2.02
C ALA A 61 -0.97 4.07 -2.99
N ARG A 62 -0.79 5.32 -3.44
CA ARG A 62 0.31 5.70 -4.33
C ARG A 62 1.68 5.68 -3.65
N PHE A 63 1.74 5.97 -2.34
CA PHE A 63 3.00 6.16 -1.61
C PHE A 63 3.26 5.13 -0.50
N HIS A 64 2.47 4.07 -0.38
CA HIS A 64 2.59 3.09 0.70
C HIS A 64 3.99 2.48 0.80
N ASP A 65 4.62 2.30 -0.36
CA ASP A 65 5.95 1.72 -0.51
C ASP A 65 7.09 2.73 -0.64
N ILE A 66 6.84 4.05 -0.50
CA ILE A 66 7.87 5.10 -0.68
C ILE A 66 9.09 4.92 0.25
N GLY A 67 8.88 4.27 1.40
CA GLY A 67 9.95 3.95 2.34
C GLY A 67 10.97 2.94 1.82
N LYS A 68 10.66 2.19 0.74
CA LYS A 68 11.59 1.26 0.08
C LYS A 68 12.82 1.96 -0.49
N ILE A 69 12.74 3.26 -0.79
CA ILE A 69 13.91 4.08 -1.16
C ILE A 69 15.02 3.99 -0.11
N GLY A 70 14.65 3.87 1.17
CA GLY A 70 15.59 3.76 2.28
C GLY A 70 16.03 2.33 2.62
N ILE A 71 15.63 1.32 1.83
CA ILE A 71 15.99 -0.09 2.08
C ILE A 71 17.28 -0.44 1.32
N PRO A 72 18.28 -1.06 1.98
CA PRO A 72 19.52 -1.49 1.33
C PRO A 72 19.28 -2.49 0.19
N ASP A 73 20.04 -2.38 -0.90
CA ASP A 73 19.92 -3.25 -2.08
C ASP A 73 19.99 -4.73 -1.74
N HIS A 74 20.89 -5.15 -0.85
CA HIS A 74 21.05 -6.56 -0.49
C HIS A 74 19.84 -7.14 0.26
N VAL A 75 18.96 -6.29 0.80
CA VAL A 75 17.66 -6.67 1.37
C VAL A 75 16.56 -6.55 0.32
N LEU A 76 16.47 -5.41 -0.36
CA LEU A 76 15.40 -5.13 -1.34
C LEU A 76 15.42 -6.10 -2.52
N ARG A 77 16.63 -6.45 -3.00
CA ARG A 77 16.85 -7.31 -4.17
C ARG A 77 17.18 -8.75 -3.80
N HIS A 78 16.93 -9.15 -2.56
CA HIS A 78 17.22 -10.52 -2.13
C HIS A 78 16.32 -11.53 -2.88
N PRO A 79 16.89 -12.54 -3.56
CA PRO A 79 16.12 -13.46 -4.41
C PRO A 79 15.33 -14.53 -3.64
N GLY A 80 15.62 -14.69 -2.34
CA GLY A 80 15.00 -15.70 -1.47
C GLY A 80 13.96 -15.12 -0.51
N ARG A 81 13.45 -15.99 0.37
CA ARG A 81 12.61 -15.55 1.49
C ARG A 81 13.45 -14.68 2.43
N LEU A 82 12.92 -13.53 2.82
CA LEU A 82 13.52 -12.70 3.85
C LEU A 82 13.32 -13.35 5.22
N ASP A 83 14.40 -13.45 5.98
CA ASP A 83 14.41 -13.98 7.35
C ASP A 83 15.21 -13.05 8.29
N GLY A 84 15.06 -13.31 9.60
CA GLY A 84 15.80 -12.63 10.66
C GLY A 84 15.90 -11.11 10.48
N GLU A 85 17.12 -10.61 10.40
CA GLU A 85 17.44 -9.20 10.27
C GLU A 85 16.93 -8.58 8.95
N ARG A 86 17.04 -9.30 7.83
CA ARG A 86 16.61 -8.78 6.52
C ARG A 86 15.11 -8.51 6.50
N LEU A 87 14.33 -9.39 7.12
CA LEU A 87 12.89 -9.18 7.26
C LEU A 87 12.59 -7.94 8.11
N GLN A 88 13.30 -7.72 9.23
CA GLN A 88 13.11 -6.53 10.06
C GLN A 88 13.49 -5.24 9.32
N ILE A 89 14.58 -5.26 8.55
CA ILE A 89 14.99 -4.13 7.71
C ILE A 89 13.89 -3.84 6.68
N MET A 90 13.41 -4.87 5.97
CA MET A 90 12.33 -4.70 4.99
C MET A 90 11.07 -4.11 5.63
N ARG A 91 10.63 -4.63 6.78
CA ARG A 91 9.47 -4.13 7.53
C ARG A 91 9.59 -2.65 7.91
N SER A 92 10.81 -2.12 8.02
CA SER A 92 11.02 -0.70 8.32
C SER A 92 10.55 0.26 7.22
N HIS A 93 10.23 -0.24 6.00
CA HIS A 93 9.76 0.63 4.90
C HIS A 93 8.46 1.35 5.28
N SER A 94 7.53 0.74 6.01
CA SER A 94 6.27 1.39 6.38
C SER A 94 6.51 2.61 7.28
N VAL A 95 7.41 2.46 8.27
CA VAL A 95 7.84 3.53 9.17
C VAL A 95 8.58 4.64 8.42
N ARG A 96 9.49 4.27 7.52
CA ARG A 96 10.25 5.21 6.68
C ARG A 96 9.32 5.96 5.73
N GLY A 97 8.37 5.27 5.11
CA GLY A 97 7.42 5.83 4.17
C GLY A 97 6.51 6.88 4.83
N ALA A 98 5.99 6.55 6.02
CA ALA A 98 5.24 7.50 6.83
C ALA A 98 6.06 8.76 7.17
N ARG A 99 7.34 8.60 7.53
CA ARG A 99 8.23 9.75 7.80
C ARG A 99 8.47 10.60 6.55
N VAL A 100 8.68 9.98 5.38
CA VAL A 100 8.86 10.69 4.11
C VAL A 100 7.61 11.47 3.75
N PHE A 101 6.43 10.84 3.81
CA PHE A 101 5.19 11.51 3.45
C PHE A 101 4.83 12.64 4.43
N ALA A 102 5.07 12.46 5.73
CA ALA A 102 4.89 13.49 6.74
C ALA A 102 5.75 14.75 6.47
N ALA A 103 6.90 14.59 5.82
CA ALA A 103 7.80 15.70 5.48
C ALA A 103 7.33 16.55 4.28
N THR A 104 6.24 16.17 3.61
CA THR A 104 5.69 16.94 2.46
C THR A 104 5.13 18.31 2.86
N GLY A 105 4.86 18.55 4.14
CA GLY A 105 4.32 19.82 4.63
C GLY A 105 2.84 20.06 4.29
N ARG A 106 2.13 19.04 3.80
CA ARG A 106 0.68 19.12 3.57
C ARG A 106 -0.10 19.15 4.88
N ASP A 107 -1.24 19.83 4.89
CA ASP A 107 -2.15 19.86 6.05
C ASP A 107 -2.64 18.46 6.44
N ASP A 108 -2.82 17.58 5.46
CA ASP A 108 -3.26 16.19 5.65
C ASP A 108 -2.10 15.18 5.72
N ALA A 109 -0.84 15.63 5.73
CA ALA A 109 0.33 14.74 5.64
C ALA A 109 0.35 13.67 6.73
N MET A 110 -0.02 14.05 7.95
CA MET A 110 -0.08 13.12 9.09
C MET A 110 -1.21 12.10 8.98
N ALA A 111 -2.34 12.46 8.35
CA ALA A 111 -3.45 11.53 8.14
C ALA A 111 -3.03 10.44 7.15
N VAL A 112 -2.44 10.83 6.02
CA VAL A 112 -1.94 9.90 5.01
C VAL A 112 -0.77 9.06 5.53
N ALA A 113 0.17 9.67 6.26
CA ALA A 113 1.32 8.98 6.85
C ALA A 113 0.90 7.86 7.81
N ARG A 114 -0.20 8.03 8.57
CA ARG A 114 -0.75 6.96 9.42
C ARG A 114 -1.26 5.77 8.61
N ILE A 115 -1.88 6.01 7.46
CA ILE A 115 -2.35 4.96 6.55
C ILE A 115 -1.14 4.20 5.97
N ILE A 116 -0.14 4.94 5.46
CA ILE A 116 1.11 4.37 4.95
C ILE A 116 1.82 3.54 6.03
N ARG A 117 1.85 4.00 7.29
CA ARG A 117 2.50 3.25 8.37
C ARG A 117 1.80 1.92 8.63
N ALA A 118 0.46 1.92 8.60
CA ALA A 118 -0.36 0.81 9.07
C ALA A 118 -0.81 -0.19 7.98
N HIS A 119 -0.43 0.00 6.71
CA HIS A 119 -0.92 -0.84 5.61
C HIS A 119 -0.48 -2.33 5.68
N HIS A 120 0.44 -2.67 6.60
CA HIS A 120 0.84 -4.04 6.90
C HIS A 120 0.44 -4.52 8.30
N GLU A 121 -0.40 -3.77 9.00
CA GLU A 121 -1.07 -4.25 10.20
C GLU A 121 -2.05 -5.38 9.84
N ALA A 122 -2.30 -6.26 10.81
CA ALA A 122 -3.17 -7.42 10.63
C ALA A 122 -4.34 -7.32 11.61
N ILE A 123 -5.53 -7.75 11.20
CA ILE A 123 -6.73 -7.68 12.06
C ILE A 123 -6.52 -8.39 13.41
N ASP A 124 -5.78 -9.49 13.43
CA ASP A 124 -5.43 -10.27 14.63
C ASP A 124 -4.27 -9.68 15.47
N GLY A 125 -3.69 -8.55 15.06
CA GLY A 125 -2.56 -7.92 15.75
C GLY A 125 -1.19 -8.53 15.42
N SER A 126 -1.10 -9.53 14.53
CA SER A 126 0.17 -10.15 14.14
C SER A 126 0.98 -9.33 13.13
N GLY A 127 0.46 -8.18 12.72
CA GLY A 127 1.04 -7.27 11.74
C GLY A 127 2.18 -6.41 12.29
N TYR A 128 2.54 -5.38 11.51
CA TYR A 128 3.60 -4.46 11.85
C TYR A 128 3.32 -3.07 11.24
N PRO A 129 3.94 -1.99 11.73
CA PRO A 129 5.02 -1.94 12.72
C PRO A 129 4.57 -1.85 14.19
N ASP A 130 3.31 -1.52 14.46
CA ASP A 130 2.82 -1.16 15.79
C ASP A 130 2.00 -2.29 16.44
N GLY A 131 1.60 -3.31 15.68
CA GLY A 131 0.81 -4.45 16.19
C GLY A 131 -0.62 -4.05 16.51
N LEU A 132 -1.18 -3.15 15.71
CA LEU A 132 -2.57 -2.72 15.83
C LEU A 132 -3.50 -3.88 15.44
N ALA A 133 -4.68 -3.93 16.07
CA ALA A 133 -5.67 -4.98 15.84
C ALA A 133 -7.07 -4.40 15.64
N GLY A 134 -7.89 -5.09 14.84
CA GLY A 134 -9.28 -4.73 14.54
C GLY A 134 -9.45 -3.25 14.19
N ASP A 135 -10.35 -2.56 14.90
CA ASP A 135 -10.70 -1.17 14.63
C ASP A 135 -9.66 -0.13 15.08
N ALA A 136 -8.58 -0.54 15.74
CA ALA A 136 -7.43 0.33 15.94
C ALA A 136 -6.71 0.64 14.60
N ILE A 137 -6.93 -0.19 13.58
CA ILE A 137 -6.45 0.04 12.22
C ILE A 137 -7.48 0.89 11.47
N ALA A 138 -7.06 2.07 11.01
CA ALA A 138 -7.90 2.92 10.17
C ALA A 138 -8.44 2.14 8.98
N VAL A 139 -9.71 2.33 8.62
CA VAL A 139 -10.35 1.54 7.54
C VAL A 139 -9.62 1.74 6.21
N GLU A 140 -9.02 2.91 5.97
CA GLU A 140 -8.20 3.19 4.80
C GLU A 140 -6.98 2.26 4.73
N ALA A 141 -6.32 1.99 5.86
CA ALA A 141 -5.19 1.05 5.91
C ALA A 141 -5.65 -0.40 5.75
N ARG A 142 -6.83 -0.76 6.29
CA ARG A 142 -7.44 -2.08 6.08
C ARG A 142 -7.84 -2.30 4.62
N ILE A 143 -8.40 -1.30 3.95
CA ILE A 143 -8.69 -1.31 2.50
C ILE A 143 -7.38 -1.53 1.74
N LEU A 144 -6.35 -0.74 2.06
CA LEU A 144 -5.08 -0.80 1.38
C LEU A 144 -4.41 -2.18 1.51
N ALA A 145 -4.47 -2.80 2.68
CA ALA A 145 -3.96 -4.16 2.90
C ALA A 145 -4.66 -5.22 2.03
N VAL A 146 -5.99 -5.10 1.84
CA VAL A 146 -6.76 -6.01 0.98
C VAL A 146 -6.36 -5.84 -0.48
N VAL A 147 -6.33 -4.61 -0.98
CA VAL A 147 -6.07 -4.35 -2.41
C VAL A 147 -4.60 -4.58 -2.79
N ASP A 148 -3.66 -4.23 -1.91
CA ASP A 148 -2.24 -4.52 -2.10
C ASP A 148 -2.00 -6.04 -2.10
N GLY A 149 -2.60 -6.77 -1.15
CA GLY A 149 -2.53 -8.22 -1.10
C GLY A 149 -3.03 -8.89 -2.40
N TYR A 150 -4.14 -8.40 -2.95
CA TYR A 150 -4.68 -8.91 -4.21
C TYR A 150 -3.79 -8.59 -5.42
N ASP A 151 -3.36 -7.33 -5.58
CA ASP A 151 -2.48 -6.95 -6.69
C ASP A 151 -1.15 -7.70 -6.60
N ALA A 152 -0.63 -7.83 -5.39
CA ALA A 152 0.58 -8.58 -5.11
C ALA A 152 0.47 -10.06 -5.50
N MET A 153 -0.72 -10.65 -5.47
CA MET A 153 -1.00 -12.03 -5.90
C MET A 153 -1.23 -12.16 -7.40
N THR A 154 -1.89 -11.19 -8.02
CA THR A 154 -2.35 -11.23 -9.42
C THR A 154 -1.39 -10.56 -10.40
N SER A 155 -0.29 -9.98 -9.91
CA SER A 155 0.78 -9.44 -10.73
C SER A 155 1.98 -10.39 -10.81
N ASP A 156 2.66 -10.39 -11.96
CA ASP A 156 3.91 -11.13 -12.14
C ASP A 156 5.01 -10.58 -11.24
N ARG A 157 5.77 -11.50 -10.62
CA ARG A 157 6.96 -11.23 -9.81
C ARG A 157 8.19 -11.82 -10.47
N PRO A 158 9.40 -11.23 -10.30
CA PRO A 158 10.66 -11.81 -10.80
C PRO A 158 10.89 -13.29 -10.42
N TYR A 159 10.29 -13.74 -9.31
CA TYR A 159 10.42 -15.09 -8.75
C TYR A 159 9.10 -15.88 -8.74
N ARG A 160 7.99 -15.34 -9.27
CA ARG A 160 6.68 -16.00 -9.22
C ARG A 160 5.73 -15.43 -10.26
N ALA A 161 5.12 -16.27 -11.09
CA ALA A 161 4.03 -15.87 -11.97
C ALA A 161 2.81 -15.32 -11.18
N ALA A 162 2.03 -14.48 -11.85
CA ALA A 162 0.70 -14.07 -11.39
C ALA A 162 -0.19 -15.28 -11.09
N LEU A 163 -0.96 -15.20 -10.00
CA LEU A 163 -2.02 -16.16 -9.71
C LEU A 163 -3.27 -15.83 -10.52
N ALA A 164 -4.03 -16.86 -10.89
CA ALA A 164 -5.36 -16.67 -11.45
C ALA A 164 -6.28 -15.95 -10.44
N HIS A 165 -7.22 -15.17 -10.96
CA HIS A 165 -8.19 -14.40 -10.15
C HIS A 165 -8.86 -15.26 -9.07
N ASP A 166 -9.43 -16.41 -9.44
CA ASP A 166 -10.13 -17.30 -8.50
C ASP A 166 -9.21 -17.77 -7.37
N GLU A 167 -7.92 -18.02 -7.67
CA GLU A 167 -6.94 -18.40 -6.66
C GLU A 167 -6.60 -17.24 -5.71
N ALA A 168 -6.46 -16.02 -6.23
CA ALA A 168 -6.25 -14.84 -5.42
C ALA A 168 -7.46 -14.59 -4.48
N VAL A 169 -8.68 -14.72 -5.00
CA VAL A 169 -9.93 -14.60 -4.21
C VAL A 169 -9.99 -15.65 -3.09
N ARG A 170 -9.67 -16.92 -3.40
CA ARG A 170 -9.60 -17.97 -2.37
C ARG A 170 -8.61 -17.62 -1.25
N ARG A 171 -7.45 -17.06 -1.59
CA ARG A 171 -6.44 -16.67 -0.61
C ARG A 171 -6.85 -15.46 0.23
N LEU A 172 -7.49 -14.45 -0.37
CA LEU A 172 -8.06 -13.33 0.38
C LEU A 172 -9.06 -13.83 1.42
N ARG A 173 -10.00 -14.70 1.02
CA ARG A 173 -10.97 -15.32 1.94
C ARG A 173 -10.30 -16.16 3.02
N GLY A 174 -9.21 -16.85 2.71
CA GLY A 174 -8.42 -17.60 3.69
C GLY A 174 -7.73 -16.73 4.74
N ASP A 175 -7.43 -15.47 4.42
CA ASP A 175 -6.83 -14.50 5.34
C ASP A 175 -7.85 -13.58 6.03
N ALA A 176 -9.13 -13.65 5.63
CA ALA A 176 -10.23 -12.87 6.21
C ALA A 176 -10.43 -13.18 7.71
N GLY A 177 -10.61 -12.13 8.51
CA GLY A 177 -10.77 -12.22 9.97
C GLY A 177 -9.48 -12.49 10.75
N ARG A 178 -8.37 -12.78 10.06
CA ARG A 178 -7.05 -12.97 10.66
C ARG A 178 -6.10 -11.85 10.26
N ARG A 179 -5.72 -11.80 8.98
CA ARG A 179 -4.83 -10.75 8.46
C ARG A 179 -5.62 -9.60 7.87
N LEU A 180 -6.72 -9.92 7.20
CA LEU A 180 -7.52 -8.97 6.45
C LEU A 180 -8.90 -8.80 7.09
N ASP A 181 -9.48 -7.62 6.93
CA ASP A 181 -10.85 -7.35 7.37
C ASP A 181 -11.82 -8.16 6.50
N GLY A 182 -12.59 -9.06 7.11
CA GLY A 182 -13.48 -9.95 6.36
C GLY A 182 -14.61 -9.20 5.64
N GLY A 183 -15.11 -8.10 6.21
CA GLY A 183 -16.12 -7.28 5.55
C GLY A 183 -15.56 -6.58 4.32
N LEU A 184 -14.33 -6.07 4.40
CA LEU A 184 -13.66 -5.44 3.26
C LEU A 184 -13.22 -6.46 2.19
N VAL A 185 -12.86 -7.68 2.58
CA VAL A 185 -12.55 -8.75 1.62
C VAL A 185 -13.76 -9.07 0.76
N GLU A 186 -14.92 -9.32 1.35
CA GLU A 186 -16.13 -9.62 0.57
C GLU A 186 -16.60 -8.41 -0.26
N ALA A 187 -16.54 -7.20 0.31
CA ALA A 187 -16.83 -5.97 -0.43
C ALA A 187 -15.90 -5.78 -1.63
N PHE A 188 -14.62 -6.12 -1.50
CA PHE A 188 -13.67 -6.02 -2.61
C PHE A 188 -13.94 -7.07 -3.70
N ILE A 189 -14.34 -8.28 -3.32
CA ILE A 189 -14.73 -9.31 -4.28
C ILE A 189 -15.95 -8.86 -5.08
N ASP A 190 -16.96 -8.27 -4.41
CA ASP A 190 -18.12 -7.67 -5.09
C ASP A 190 -17.69 -6.59 -6.11
N VAL A 191 -16.75 -5.72 -5.74
CA VAL A 191 -16.19 -4.69 -6.63
C VAL A 191 -15.54 -5.33 -7.85
N LEU A 192 -14.71 -6.37 -7.66
CA LEU A 192 -14.04 -7.10 -8.74
C LEU A 192 -15.03 -7.85 -9.65
N GLU A 193 -16.20 -8.25 -9.16
CA GLU A 193 -17.25 -8.94 -9.91
C GLU A 193 -18.14 -8.01 -10.72
N ARG A 194 -18.33 -6.77 -10.26
CA ARG A 194 -19.14 -5.76 -10.94
C ARG A 194 -18.48 -5.17 -12.19
N ASP A 195 -17.15 -5.19 -12.26
CA ASP A 195 -16.40 -4.75 -13.44
C ASP A 195 -15.37 -5.81 -13.88
N PRO A 196 -15.72 -6.70 -14.82
CA PRO A 196 -14.78 -7.67 -15.38
C PRO A 196 -13.63 -7.03 -16.17
N HIS A 197 -13.79 -5.79 -16.67
CA HIS A 197 -12.73 -5.08 -17.40
C HIS A 197 -11.66 -4.51 -16.47
N ALA A 198 -12.01 -4.24 -15.20
CA ALA A 198 -11.05 -3.94 -14.14
C ALA A 198 -10.03 -5.09 -13.91
N ARG A 199 -10.34 -6.31 -14.36
CA ARG A 199 -9.47 -7.50 -14.25
C ARG A 199 -8.42 -7.62 -15.37
N SER A 200 -8.60 -6.89 -16.47
CA SER A 200 -7.91 -7.14 -17.75
C SER A 200 -6.67 -6.27 -18.03
N LEU A 201 -6.28 -5.39 -17.10
CA LEU A 201 -5.07 -4.57 -17.22
C LEU A 201 -3.98 -5.13 -16.31
N ALA A 202 -3.51 -6.33 -16.64
CA ALA A 202 -2.28 -6.93 -16.16
C ALA A 202 -1.29 -7.01 -17.33
#